data_AF-A0A6P5A863-F1
#
_entry.id   AF-A0A6P5A863-F1
#
_cell.length_a   1.000
_cell.length_b   1.000
_cell.length_c   1.000
_cell.angle_alpha   90.00
_cell.angle_beta   90.00
_cell.angle_gamma   90.00
#
_symmetry.space_group_name_H-M   'P 1'
#
loop_
_entity.id
_entity.type
_entity.pdbx_description
1 polymer ?
#
loop_
_entity_poly.entity_id
_entity_poly.type
_entity_poly.pdbx_seq_one_letter_code
_entity_poly.pdbx_strand_id
1 'polypeptide(L)'
;MATATRAPRQWCLTKTETINSFENWRSNLVYVLSLDTKFAPFLTDGFTWQKKGVENRGLANDADPVPENARRTAAQKAASLDLMLGQIANFCPIISRNRIVKASTSLSDIWQAIRLHFGFQSTGGYFLDIASVKLEPNERPEDLFQRLTAAVDDNLLTSAGGITHHGEAVTTDEEVTPSLENMIVLLWLRMLHTDLPALVKQRYGAELRHKTLASIKPEISLALKSLLAELHCTEEIRTLRLQHPRKQFQGQQPQNKKECPLCKQSGRPSIDHYLSACPHLPEADREYILRPRHHRDNTI
;
A
#
# COMPACT_ATOMS: atom_id res chain seq x y z
N MET A 1 30.57 0.93 37.16
CA MET A 1 29.45 0.06 37.56
C MET A 1 28.58 -0.18 36.34
N ALA A 2 28.59 -1.40 35.80
CA ALA A 2 27.76 -1.73 34.64
C ALA A 2 26.30 -1.75 35.09
N THR A 3 25.49 -0.85 34.54
CA THR A 3 24.04 -0.86 34.68
C THR A 3 23.53 -2.21 34.17
N ALA A 4 23.13 -3.09 35.10
CA ALA A 4 22.48 -4.34 34.75
C ALA A 4 21.16 -3.99 34.04
N THR A 5 21.16 -4.08 32.71
CA THR A 5 19.98 -3.90 31.87
C THR A 5 18.97 -4.96 32.28
N ARG A 6 18.01 -4.58 33.13
CA ARG A 6 17.05 -5.51 33.70
C ARG A 6 16.27 -6.14 32.56
N ALA A 7 16.35 -7.47 32.44
CA ALA A 7 15.61 -8.21 31.42
C ALA A 7 14.12 -7.83 31.48
N PRO A 8 13.47 -7.56 30.33
CA PRO A 8 12.05 -7.22 30.33
C PRO A 8 11.25 -8.39 30.91
N ARG A 9 10.16 -8.08 31.63
CA ARG A 9 9.35 -9.08 32.34
C ARG A 9 8.90 -10.16 31.37
N GLN A 10 9.32 -11.41 31.59
CA GLN A 10 8.84 -12.55 30.82
C GLN A 10 7.39 -12.88 31.18
N TRP A 11 6.63 -13.37 30.22
CA TRP A 11 5.29 -13.89 30.41
C TRP A 11 5.08 -15.17 29.63
N CYS A 12 4.06 -15.95 30.02
CA CYS A 12 3.66 -17.14 29.29
C CYS A 12 2.64 -16.77 28.22
N LEU A 13 2.71 -17.42 27.06
CA LEU A 13 1.65 -17.33 26.06
C LEU A 13 0.34 -17.86 26.63
N THR A 14 -0.74 -17.14 26.35
CA THR A 14 -2.09 -17.50 26.76
C THR A 14 -2.82 -18.24 25.63
N LYS A 15 -4.09 -18.61 25.85
CA LYS A 15 -4.91 -19.31 24.83
C LYS A 15 -5.25 -18.42 23.63
N THR A 16 -5.16 -17.10 23.77
CA THR A 16 -5.55 -16.13 22.76
C THR A 16 -4.47 -15.06 22.67
N GLU A 17 -3.80 -14.97 21.54
CA GLU A 17 -2.73 -14.01 21.27
C GLU A 17 -2.98 -13.36 19.91
N THR A 18 -2.45 -12.15 19.71
CA THR A 18 -2.35 -11.54 18.38
C THR A 18 -0.97 -11.81 17.80
N ILE A 19 -0.78 -11.62 16.49
CA ILE A 19 0.54 -11.75 15.87
C ILE A 19 1.56 -10.82 16.54
N ASN A 20 1.16 -9.58 16.84
CA ASN A 20 1.99 -8.61 17.52
C ASN A 20 2.36 -9.02 18.95
N SER A 21 1.42 -9.56 19.74
CA SER A 21 1.74 -10.02 21.09
C SER A 21 2.67 -11.23 21.07
N PHE A 22 2.50 -12.13 20.09
CA PHE A 22 3.39 -13.26 19.85
C PHE A 22 4.80 -12.84 19.43
N GLU A 23 4.97 -11.94 18.45
CA GLU A 23 6.30 -11.51 18.00
C GLU A 23 7.03 -10.71 19.10
N ASN A 24 6.30 -9.91 19.90
CA ASN A 24 6.84 -9.27 21.09
C ASN A 24 7.31 -10.30 22.13
N TRP A 25 6.50 -11.32 22.39
CA TRP A 25 6.86 -12.41 23.29
C TRP A 25 8.08 -13.18 22.79
N ARG A 26 8.13 -13.53 21.51
CA ARG A 26 9.25 -14.24 20.88
C ARG A 26 10.53 -13.43 21.00
N SER A 27 10.49 -12.14 20.65
CA SER A 27 11.63 -11.23 20.73
C SER A 27 12.13 -11.08 22.17
N ASN A 28 11.22 -10.94 23.13
CA ASN A 28 11.56 -10.91 24.56
C ASN A 28 12.22 -12.22 25.00
N LEU A 29 11.64 -13.36 24.64
CA LEU A 29 12.16 -14.67 25.04
C LEU A 29 13.56 -14.92 24.47
N VAL A 30 13.77 -14.65 23.18
CA VAL A 30 15.09 -14.78 22.53
C VAL A 30 16.12 -13.87 23.20
N TYR A 31 15.76 -12.62 23.51
CA TYR A 31 16.65 -11.71 24.25
C TYR A 31 17.03 -12.28 25.63
N VAL A 32 16.07 -12.79 26.41
CA VAL A 32 16.40 -13.32 27.74
C VAL A 32 17.25 -14.59 27.64
N LEU A 33 16.96 -15.47 26.69
CA LEU A 33 17.78 -16.66 26.45
C LEU A 33 19.21 -16.29 26.03
N SER A 34 19.39 -15.23 25.25
CA SER A 34 20.72 -14.81 24.77
C SER A 34 21.61 -14.23 25.87
N LEU A 35 21.03 -13.78 26.99
CA LEU A 35 21.78 -13.36 28.18
C LEU A 35 22.57 -14.52 28.81
N ASP A 36 22.13 -15.77 28.62
CA ASP A 36 22.92 -16.94 29.00
C ASP A 36 23.85 -17.34 27.85
N THR A 37 25.15 -17.14 28.07
CA THR A 37 26.23 -17.58 27.16
C THR A 37 26.17 -19.07 26.80
N LYS A 38 25.46 -19.89 27.57
CA LYS A 38 25.22 -21.29 27.26
C LYS A 38 24.24 -21.50 26.11
N PHE A 39 23.29 -20.59 25.94
CA PHE A 39 22.23 -20.70 24.94
C PHE A 39 22.49 -19.90 23.69
N ALA A 40 23.27 -18.80 23.78
CA ALA A 40 23.57 -17.92 22.64
C ALA A 40 23.96 -18.66 21.33
N PRO A 41 24.78 -19.74 21.33
CA PRO A 41 25.12 -20.46 20.10
C PRO A 41 23.94 -21.17 19.42
N PHE A 42 22.86 -21.46 20.16
CA PHE A 42 21.66 -22.13 19.62
C PHE A 42 20.62 -21.13 19.08
N LEU A 43 20.79 -19.84 19.38
CA LEU A 43 19.88 -18.77 18.98
C LEU A 43 20.28 -18.14 17.64
N THR A 44 21.44 -18.51 17.09
CA THR A 44 21.87 -18.04 15.77
C THR A 44 20.95 -18.56 14.69
N ASP A 45 20.67 -17.73 13.69
CA ASP A 45 19.81 -18.12 12.59
C ASP A 45 20.38 -19.32 11.82
N GLY A 46 19.49 -20.21 11.37
CA GLY A 46 19.86 -21.46 10.71
C GLY A 46 20.47 -22.56 11.59
N PHE A 47 20.65 -22.36 12.91
CA PHE A 47 21.14 -23.42 13.79
C PHE A 47 20.13 -24.57 13.90
N THR A 48 20.58 -25.79 13.63
CA THR A 48 19.74 -27.01 13.65
C THR A 48 20.30 -28.06 14.60
N TRP A 49 19.41 -28.87 15.17
CA TRP A 49 19.72 -30.03 15.99
C TRP A 49 18.82 -31.22 15.62
N GLN A 50 19.14 -32.39 16.15
CA GLN A 50 18.33 -33.60 15.94
C GLN A 50 17.38 -33.89 17.12
N LYS A 51 16.40 -34.75 16.85
CA LYS A 51 15.34 -35.14 17.80
C LYS A 51 15.92 -35.78 19.07
N LYS A 52 15.19 -35.67 20.17
CA LYS A 52 15.55 -36.32 21.45
C LYS A 52 15.48 -37.84 21.27
N GLY A 53 16.64 -38.49 21.31
CA GLY A 53 16.80 -39.91 21.03
C GLY A 53 18.05 -40.19 20.19
N VAL A 54 18.51 -39.21 19.41
CA VAL A 54 19.82 -39.28 18.74
C VAL A 54 20.92 -38.84 19.70
N GLU A 55 22.06 -39.53 19.66
CA GLU A 55 23.22 -39.24 20.49
C GLU A 55 23.61 -37.76 20.39
N ASN A 56 23.65 -37.10 21.55
CA ASN A 56 23.95 -35.67 21.70
C ASN A 56 23.13 -34.75 20.76
N ARG A 57 21.96 -35.20 20.27
CA ARG A 57 21.15 -34.49 19.27
C ARG A 57 21.92 -34.12 17.99
N GLY A 58 22.93 -34.93 17.62
CA GLY A 58 23.79 -34.68 16.46
C GLY A 58 24.76 -33.51 16.62
N LEU A 59 24.97 -33.02 17.85
CA LEU A 59 25.92 -31.94 18.14
C LEU A 59 27.35 -32.47 18.21
N ALA A 60 28.30 -31.65 17.78
CA ALA A 60 29.73 -31.93 17.86
C ALA A 60 30.41 -31.18 19.01
N ASN A 61 31.56 -31.69 19.47
CA ASN A 61 32.44 -30.99 20.41
C ASN A 61 32.88 -29.64 19.81
N ASP A 62 33.17 -28.66 20.66
CA ASP A 62 33.89 -27.47 20.21
C ASP A 62 35.29 -27.85 19.71
N ALA A 63 35.68 -27.21 18.61
CA ALA A 63 37.00 -27.31 18.01
C ALA A 63 37.60 -25.89 17.87
N ASP A 64 38.76 -25.79 17.24
CA ASP A 64 39.35 -24.48 16.93
C ASP A 64 38.38 -23.62 16.11
N PRO A 65 38.28 -22.30 16.40
CA PRO A 65 39.18 -21.49 17.21
C PRO A 65 38.78 -21.31 18.69
N VAL A 66 37.88 -22.14 19.24
CA VAL A 66 37.43 -21.98 20.63
C VAL A 66 38.58 -22.32 21.60
N PRO A 67 38.95 -21.40 22.52
CA PRO A 67 40.00 -21.65 23.52
C PRO A 67 39.71 -22.91 24.33
N GLU A 68 40.74 -23.71 24.60
CA GLU A 68 40.60 -25.04 25.23
C GLU A 68 39.83 -25.01 26.56
N ASN A 69 40.02 -23.96 27.37
CA ASN A 69 39.32 -23.75 28.63
C ASN A 69 37.82 -23.40 28.49
N ALA A 70 37.39 -23.00 27.30
CA ALA A 70 36.00 -22.65 26.97
C ALA A 70 35.30 -23.71 26.10
N ARG A 71 36.02 -24.73 25.62
CA ARG A 71 35.47 -25.80 24.78
C ARG A 71 34.44 -26.61 25.55
N ARG A 72 33.32 -26.89 24.89
CA ARG A 72 32.27 -27.76 25.40
C ARG A 72 32.18 -29.04 24.61
N THR A 73 31.88 -30.12 25.31
CA THR A 73 31.60 -31.41 24.68
C THR A 73 30.21 -31.41 24.04
N ALA A 74 29.99 -32.31 23.08
CA ALA A 74 28.71 -32.57 22.47
C ALA A 74 27.61 -32.85 23.52
N ALA A 75 27.95 -33.61 24.56
CA ALA A 75 27.05 -33.89 25.68
C ALA A 75 26.70 -32.64 26.50
N GLN A 76 27.68 -31.77 26.80
CA GLN A 76 27.44 -30.51 27.51
C GLN A 76 26.57 -29.55 26.69
N LYS A 77 26.79 -29.49 25.37
CA LYS A 77 25.95 -28.71 24.46
C LYS A 77 24.53 -29.27 24.40
N ALA A 78 24.37 -30.59 24.28
CA ALA A 78 23.06 -31.24 24.27
C ALA A 78 22.28 -31.00 25.57
N ALA A 79 22.95 -31.06 26.73
CA ALA A 79 22.36 -30.74 28.01
C ALA A 79 21.93 -29.26 28.11
N SER A 80 22.76 -28.35 27.59
CA SER A 80 22.44 -26.91 27.53
C SER A 80 21.24 -26.64 26.61
N LEU A 81 21.18 -27.31 25.46
CA LEU A 81 20.05 -27.25 24.54
C LEU A 81 18.76 -27.78 25.19
N ASP A 82 18.83 -28.90 25.93
CA ASP A 82 17.69 -29.45 26.67
C ASP A 82 17.15 -28.46 27.72
N LEU A 83 18.02 -27.71 28.41
CA LEU A 83 17.61 -26.67 29.35
C LEU A 83 16.93 -25.50 28.62
N MET A 84 17.50 -25.02 27.52
CA MET A 84 16.94 -23.94 26.71
C MET A 84 15.54 -24.30 26.19
N LEU A 85 15.39 -25.48 25.58
CA LEU A 85 14.09 -25.97 25.09
C LEU A 85 13.09 -26.15 26.24
N GLY A 86 13.58 -26.55 27.42
CA GLY A 86 12.77 -26.65 28.62
C GLY A 86 12.24 -25.30 29.10
N GLN A 87 13.04 -24.24 29.01
CA GLN A 87 12.63 -22.87 29.32
C GLN A 87 11.59 -22.36 28.31
N ILE A 88 11.82 -22.55 27.01
CA ILE A 88 10.84 -22.18 25.98
C ILE A 88 9.50 -22.86 26.24
N ALA A 89 9.51 -24.16 26.55
CA ALA A 89 8.29 -24.90 26.86
C ALA A 89 7.58 -24.44 28.14
N ASN A 90 8.30 -23.84 29.11
CA ASN A 90 7.67 -23.28 30.31
C ASN A 90 6.90 -21.98 30.00
N PHE A 91 7.43 -21.15 29.10
CA PHE A 91 6.78 -19.91 28.66
C PHE A 91 5.79 -20.12 27.51
N CYS A 92 5.76 -21.31 26.91
CA CYS A 92 4.82 -21.70 25.87
C CYS A 92 3.97 -22.93 26.30
N PRO A 93 3.05 -22.76 27.28
CA PRO A 93 2.26 -23.87 27.81
C PRO A 93 1.20 -24.41 26.83
N ILE A 94 0.87 -23.64 25.79
CA ILE A 94 -0.13 -23.99 24.78
C ILE A 94 0.33 -25.08 23.81
N ILE A 95 1.64 -25.20 23.58
CA ILE A 95 2.21 -26.25 22.74
C ILE A 95 2.70 -27.38 23.64
N SER A 96 2.46 -28.62 23.21
CA SER A 96 2.96 -29.79 23.93
C SER A 96 4.47 -29.68 24.18
N ARG A 97 4.89 -29.84 25.43
CA ARG A 97 6.32 -29.89 25.80
C ARG A 97 7.10 -30.91 24.98
N ASN A 98 6.48 -32.03 24.60
CA ASN A 98 7.14 -33.04 23.76
C ASN A 98 7.39 -32.53 22.34
N ARG A 99 6.51 -31.68 21.78
CA ARG A 99 6.75 -31.05 20.47
C ARG A 99 7.98 -30.14 20.53
N ILE A 100 8.06 -29.30 21.56
CA ILE A 100 9.18 -28.35 21.74
C ILE A 100 10.48 -29.06 22.09
N VAL A 101 10.46 -29.95 23.09
CA VAL A 101 11.70 -30.53 23.63
C VAL A 101 12.13 -31.75 22.83
N LYS A 102 11.23 -32.65 22.43
CA LYS A 102 11.62 -33.94 21.82
C LYS A 102 11.64 -33.92 20.31
N ALA A 103 10.62 -33.33 19.70
CA ALA A 103 10.39 -33.45 18.26
C ALA A 103 11.04 -32.34 17.42
N SER A 104 11.28 -31.16 18.01
CA SER A 104 11.84 -30.03 17.28
C SER A 104 13.27 -30.26 16.81
N THR A 105 13.63 -29.61 15.69
CA THR A 105 14.97 -29.66 15.08
C THR A 105 15.57 -28.28 14.85
N SER A 106 14.82 -27.21 15.11
CA SER A 106 15.29 -25.83 15.04
C SER A 106 14.35 -24.93 15.85
N LEU A 107 14.79 -23.69 16.14
CA LEU A 107 13.91 -22.68 16.72
C LEU A 107 12.78 -22.31 15.75
N SER A 108 13.07 -22.30 14.44
CA SER A 108 12.07 -22.02 13.41
C SER A 108 10.89 -23.00 13.45
N ASP A 109 11.16 -24.32 13.60
CA ASP A 109 10.09 -25.33 13.73
C ASP A 109 9.22 -25.08 14.99
N ILE A 110 9.83 -24.60 16.09
CA ILE A 110 9.06 -24.24 17.31
C ILE A 110 8.18 -23.02 17.04
N TRP A 111 8.73 -21.96 16.44
CA TRP A 111 7.96 -20.75 16.13
C TRP A 111 6.83 -21.04 15.15
N GLN A 112 7.07 -21.87 14.14
CA GLN A 112 6.06 -22.32 13.19
C GLN A 112 4.96 -23.12 13.88
N ALA A 113 5.31 -24.05 14.79
CA ALA A 113 4.32 -24.80 15.56
C ALA A 113 3.41 -23.90 16.41
N ILE A 114 3.97 -22.83 16.99
CA ILE A 114 3.18 -21.85 17.75
C ILE A 114 2.27 -21.03 16.83
N ARG A 115 2.81 -20.53 15.70
CA ARG A 115 2.03 -19.80 14.70
C ARG A 115 0.87 -20.64 14.16
N LEU A 116 1.11 -21.92 13.87
CA LEU A 116 0.08 -22.87 13.44
C LEU A 116 -1.03 -23.02 14.48
N HIS A 117 -0.68 -23.13 15.77
CA HIS A 117 -1.67 -23.27 16.84
C HIS A 117 -2.61 -22.05 16.94
N PHE A 118 -2.09 -20.84 16.77
CA PHE A 118 -2.92 -19.62 16.79
C PHE A 118 -3.58 -19.30 15.45
N GLY A 119 -3.26 -20.03 14.38
CA GLY A 119 -3.72 -19.68 13.04
C GLY A 119 -3.03 -18.44 12.46
N PHE A 120 -1.87 -18.03 13.00
CA PHE A 120 -1.04 -16.94 12.44
C PHE A 120 -0.32 -17.34 11.15
N GLN A 121 -0.76 -18.40 10.46
CA GLN A 121 -0.21 -18.69 9.15
C GLN A 121 -0.60 -17.56 8.23
N SER A 122 0.35 -16.87 7.60
CA SER A 122 0.03 -16.15 6.39
C SER A 122 -0.68 -17.16 5.48
N THR A 123 -1.91 -16.86 5.09
CA THR A 123 -2.65 -17.63 4.09
C THR A 123 -2.72 -16.72 2.88
N GLY A 124 -2.73 -17.28 1.66
CA GLY A 124 -2.95 -16.46 0.47
C GLY A 124 -4.26 -15.65 0.52
N GLY A 125 -5.19 -16.04 1.39
CA GLY A 125 -6.42 -15.28 1.66
C GLY A 125 -6.21 -13.98 2.44
N TYR A 126 -5.26 -13.92 3.38
CA TYR A 126 -4.99 -12.69 4.15
C TYR A 126 -4.52 -11.53 3.27
N PHE A 127 -3.93 -11.83 2.10
CA PHE A 127 -3.57 -10.80 1.13
C PHE A 127 -4.80 -10.05 0.61
N LEU A 128 -5.96 -10.71 0.55
CA LEU A 128 -7.22 -10.08 0.14
C LEU A 128 -7.77 -9.10 1.18
N ASP A 129 -7.39 -9.24 2.45
CA ASP A 129 -7.83 -8.33 3.51
C ASP A 129 -7.26 -6.92 3.35
N ILE A 130 -6.16 -6.77 2.58
CA ILE A 130 -5.63 -5.45 2.16
C ILE A 130 -6.71 -4.65 1.42
N ALA A 131 -7.60 -5.30 0.66
CA ALA A 131 -8.70 -4.63 -0.04
C ALA A 131 -9.74 -4.02 0.91
N SER A 132 -9.80 -4.49 2.16
CA SER A 132 -10.69 -3.95 3.19
C SER A 132 -10.09 -2.75 3.92
N VAL A 133 -8.80 -2.44 3.70
CA VAL A 133 -8.15 -1.26 4.27
C VAL A 133 -8.73 0.00 3.60
N LYS A 134 -9.27 0.89 4.44
CA LYS A 134 -9.84 2.17 4.03
C LYS A 134 -9.61 3.21 5.12
N LEU A 135 -9.75 4.49 4.78
CA LEU A 135 -9.71 5.59 5.75
C LEU A 135 -10.92 5.49 6.70
N GLU A 136 -10.67 5.43 8.00
CA GLU A 136 -11.70 5.40 9.03
C GLU A 136 -12.14 6.82 9.45
N PRO A 137 -13.35 7.00 10.01
CA PRO A 137 -13.81 8.31 10.45
C PRO A 137 -12.87 8.94 11.49
N ASN A 138 -12.46 10.19 11.26
CA ASN A 138 -11.51 10.95 12.09
C ASN A 138 -10.08 10.37 12.15
N GLU A 139 -9.75 9.43 11.28
CA GLU A 139 -8.40 8.91 11.15
C GLU A 139 -7.50 9.90 10.41
N ARG A 140 -6.23 10.02 10.84
CA ARG A 140 -5.25 10.79 10.09
C ARG A 140 -4.78 9.99 8.87
N PRO A 141 -4.53 10.64 7.73
CA PRO A 141 -3.96 9.96 6.56
C PRO A 141 -2.67 9.19 6.85
N GLU A 142 -1.85 9.67 7.78
CA GLU A 142 -0.63 8.97 8.19
C GLU A 142 -0.92 7.67 8.93
N ASP A 143 -1.97 7.62 9.77
CA ASP A 143 -2.36 6.40 10.50
C ASP A 143 -2.86 5.33 9.51
N LEU A 144 -3.60 5.74 8.47
CA LEU A 144 -3.99 4.88 7.35
C LEU A 144 -2.76 4.31 6.64
N PHE A 145 -1.75 5.13 6.38
CA PHE A 145 -0.50 4.68 5.74
C PHE A 145 0.21 3.61 6.59
N GLN A 146 0.29 3.82 7.91
CA GLN A 146 0.90 2.85 8.82
C GLN A 146 0.13 1.52 8.84
N ARG A 147 -1.22 1.56 8.89
CA ARG A 147 -2.05 0.36 8.83
C ARG A 147 -1.90 -0.38 7.50
N LEU A 148 -1.85 0.34 6.39
CA LEU A 148 -1.63 -0.26 5.07
C LEU A 148 -0.26 -0.91 4.97
N THR A 149 0.78 -0.25 5.49
CA THR A 149 2.15 -0.79 5.52
C THR A 149 2.19 -2.06 6.36
N ALA A 150 1.66 -2.03 7.59
CA ALA A 150 1.56 -3.21 8.45
C ALA A 150 0.78 -4.36 7.79
N ALA A 151 -0.32 -4.06 7.11
CA ALA A 151 -1.09 -5.08 6.39
C ALA A 151 -0.30 -5.71 5.24
N VAL A 152 0.59 -4.97 4.58
CA VAL A 152 1.48 -5.54 3.55
C VAL A 152 2.62 -6.32 4.20
N ASP A 153 3.22 -5.81 5.28
CA ASP A 153 4.28 -6.49 6.02
C ASP A 153 3.84 -7.84 6.57
N ASP A 154 2.62 -7.92 7.13
CA ASP A 154 2.00 -9.15 7.64
C ASP A 154 1.77 -10.20 6.53
N ASN A 155 1.78 -9.78 5.27
CA ASN A 155 1.60 -10.61 4.09
C ASN A 155 2.90 -10.97 3.37
N LEU A 156 4.06 -10.45 3.80
CA LEU A 156 5.35 -10.87 3.26
C LEU A 156 5.56 -12.36 3.51
N LEU A 157 5.97 -13.08 2.48
CA LEU A 157 6.17 -14.50 2.60
C LEU A 157 7.41 -14.80 3.44
N THR A 158 7.29 -15.79 4.31
CA THR A 158 8.43 -16.27 5.10
C THR A 158 8.72 -17.71 4.74
N SER A 159 9.99 -18.10 4.81
CA SER A 159 10.46 -19.48 4.66
C SER A 159 9.76 -20.43 5.65
N ALA A 160 9.37 -19.93 6.82
CA ALA A 160 8.62 -20.64 7.83
C ALA A 160 7.08 -20.56 7.66
N GLY A 161 6.59 -19.83 6.66
CA GLY A 161 5.17 -19.50 6.48
C GLY A 161 4.32 -20.61 5.86
N GLY A 162 4.94 -21.65 5.32
CA GLY A 162 4.23 -22.81 4.74
C GLY A 162 3.43 -22.53 3.47
N ILE A 163 3.41 -21.28 2.98
CA ILE A 163 2.85 -20.92 1.68
C ILE A 163 3.84 -21.31 0.59
N THR A 164 3.29 -21.80 -0.53
CA THR A 164 4.04 -21.94 -1.78
C THR A 164 3.68 -20.79 -2.74
N HIS A 165 4.68 -20.28 -3.45
CA HIS A 165 4.50 -19.31 -4.52
C HIS A 165 4.77 -20.01 -5.85
N HIS A 166 3.79 -20.01 -6.77
CA HIS A 166 3.86 -20.78 -8.02
C HIS A 166 4.16 -22.28 -7.84
N GLY A 167 3.71 -22.86 -6.71
CA GLY A 167 3.97 -24.26 -6.36
C GLY A 167 5.35 -24.53 -5.77
N GLU A 168 6.19 -23.51 -5.62
CA GLU A 168 7.51 -23.61 -5.00
C GLU A 168 7.46 -23.14 -3.55
N ALA A 169 8.17 -23.85 -2.67
CA ALA A 169 8.31 -23.42 -1.28
C ALA A 169 9.18 -22.16 -1.20
N VAL A 170 8.78 -21.23 -0.35
CA VAL A 170 9.57 -20.03 -0.07
C VAL A 170 10.82 -20.43 0.70
N THR A 171 11.99 -20.05 0.19
CA THR A 171 13.30 -20.45 0.77
C THR A 171 13.95 -19.34 1.57
N THR A 172 13.57 -18.08 1.31
CA THR A 172 14.09 -16.88 1.97
C THR A 172 12.92 -16.01 2.40
N ASP A 173 13.02 -15.39 3.57
CA ASP A 173 12.02 -14.44 4.03
C ASP A 173 11.99 -13.22 3.08
N GLU A 174 10.81 -12.81 2.66
CA GLU A 174 10.61 -11.65 1.81
C GLU A 174 10.86 -10.36 2.60
N GLU A 175 11.47 -9.41 1.92
CA GLU A 175 11.62 -8.04 2.39
C GLU A 175 10.81 -7.11 1.49
N VAL A 176 10.36 -5.98 2.05
CA VAL A 176 9.66 -4.96 1.28
C VAL A 176 10.61 -4.41 0.21
N THR A 177 10.28 -4.66 -1.06
CA THR A 177 11.07 -4.15 -2.18
C THR A 177 10.69 -2.71 -2.53
N PRO A 178 11.57 -1.94 -3.19
CA PRO A 178 11.24 -0.56 -3.61
C PRO A 178 9.97 -0.46 -4.48
N SER A 179 9.68 -1.47 -5.29
CA SER A 179 8.43 -1.54 -6.06
C SER A 179 7.21 -1.71 -5.18
N LEU A 180 7.31 -2.52 -4.12
CA LEU A 180 6.23 -2.72 -3.15
C LEU A 180 6.01 -1.45 -2.30
N GLU A 181 7.09 -0.77 -1.88
CA GLU A 181 6.97 0.55 -1.23
C GLU A 181 6.22 1.56 -2.10
N ASN A 182 6.56 1.63 -3.40
CA ASN A 182 5.85 2.48 -4.36
C ASN A 182 4.36 2.10 -4.48
N MET A 183 4.06 0.80 -4.45
CA MET A 183 2.69 0.31 -4.51
C MET A 183 1.90 0.71 -3.25
N ILE A 184 2.50 0.58 -2.07
CA ILE A 184 1.90 1.01 -0.80
C ILE A 184 1.53 2.50 -0.88
N VAL A 185 2.45 3.36 -1.33
CA VAL A 185 2.17 4.80 -1.44
C VAL A 185 1.08 5.07 -2.48
N LEU A 186 1.08 4.39 -3.62
CA LEU A 186 0.04 4.55 -4.64
C LEU A 186 -1.35 4.15 -4.12
N LEU A 187 -1.45 3.01 -3.43
CA LEU A 187 -2.68 2.53 -2.80
C LEU A 187 -3.17 3.52 -1.74
N TRP A 188 -2.26 4.00 -0.89
CA TRP A 188 -2.56 5.02 0.11
C TRP A 188 -3.17 6.28 -0.51
N LEU A 189 -2.56 6.82 -1.56
CA LEU A 189 -3.10 8.00 -2.27
C LEU A 189 -4.50 7.72 -2.83
N ARG A 190 -4.72 6.54 -3.43
CA ARG A 190 -6.00 6.15 -4.00
C ARG A 190 -7.09 5.95 -2.95
N MET A 191 -6.73 5.45 -1.76
CA MET A 191 -7.65 5.28 -0.63
C MET A 191 -8.07 6.62 -0.01
N LEU A 192 -7.23 7.65 -0.11
CA LEU A 192 -7.56 9.00 0.33
C LEU A 192 -8.48 9.73 -0.64
N HIS A 193 -8.20 9.64 -1.94
CA HIS A 193 -9.03 10.20 -3.00
C HIS A 193 -8.67 9.59 -4.36
N THR A 194 -9.67 9.29 -5.19
CA THR A 194 -9.47 8.61 -6.49
C THR A 194 -8.60 9.40 -7.47
N ASP A 195 -8.77 10.72 -7.54
CA ASP A 195 -7.99 11.63 -8.42
C ASP A 195 -6.63 12.07 -7.84
N LEU A 196 -6.32 11.75 -6.57
CA LEU A 196 -5.08 12.23 -5.92
C LEU A 196 -3.79 11.74 -6.59
N PRO A 197 -3.67 10.48 -7.07
CA PRO A 197 -2.49 10.04 -7.81
C PRO A 197 -2.21 10.89 -9.07
N ALA A 198 -3.25 11.33 -9.77
CA ALA A 198 -3.11 12.17 -10.96
C ALA A 198 -2.59 13.57 -10.59
N LEU A 199 -3.13 14.16 -9.52
CA LEU A 199 -2.67 15.45 -9.02
C LEU A 199 -1.22 15.40 -8.50
N VAL A 200 -0.85 14.32 -7.81
CA VAL A 200 0.53 14.10 -7.35
C VAL A 200 1.48 13.99 -8.55
N LYS A 201 1.11 13.23 -9.59
CA LYS A 201 1.91 13.12 -10.82
C LYS A 201 2.09 14.49 -11.50
N GLN A 202 1.06 15.34 -11.50
CA GLN A 202 1.12 16.69 -12.05
C GLN A 202 2.06 17.59 -11.22
N ARG A 203 1.93 17.57 -9.88
CA ARG A 203 2.67 18.46 -8.99
C ARG A 203 4.14 18.07 -8.81
N TYR A 204 4.43 16.79 -8.68
CA TYR A 204 5.77 16.25 -8.37
C TYR A 204 6.43 15.58 -9.58
N GLY A 205 5.97 15.88 -10.79
CA GLY A 205 6.43 15.24 -12.02
C GLY A 205 7.92 15.47 -12.33
N ALA A 206 8.55 16.50 -11.75
CA ALA A 206 9.98 16.75 -11.92
C ALA A 206 10.82 15.87 -10.97
N GLU A 207 10.40 15.74 -9.71
CA GLU A 207 11.01 14.91 -8.68
C GLU A 207 10.90 13.43 -9.04
N LEU A 208 9.72 13.00 -9.52
CA LEU A 208 9.45 11.62 -9.94
C LEU A 208 10.30 11.15 -11.15
N ARG A 209 11.07 12.05 -11.79
CA ARG A 209 12.04 11.64 -12.82
C ARG A 209 13.26 10.93 -12.24
N HIS A 210 13.59 11.19 -10.98
CA HIS A 210 14.82 10.72 -10.34
C HIS A 210 14.63 10.21 -8.91
N LYS A 211 13.43 10.34 -8.34
CA LYS A 211 13.03 9.77 -7.06
C LYS A 211 11.86 8.82 -7.25
N THR A 212 11.76 7.80 -6.41
CA THR A 212 10.59 6.93 -6.38
C THR A 212 9.41 7.64 -5.70
N LEU A 213 8.18 7.15 -5.92
CA LEU A 213 6.99 7.66 -5.25
C LEU A 213 7.12 7.51 -3.73
N ALA A 214 7.67 6.37 -3.27
CA ALA A 214 7.97 6.14 -1.86
C ALA A 214 8.93 7.18 -1.29
N SER A 215 10.01 7.52 -2.02
CA SER A 215 10.99 8.51 -1.56
C SER A 215 10.43 9.92 -1.41
N ILE A 216 9.39 10.29 -2.16
CA ILE A 216 8.75 11.62 -2.08
C ILE A 216 7.49 11.65 -1.20
N LYS A 217 7.15 10.52 -0.57
CA LYS A 217 5.99 10.41 0.33
C LYS A 217 6.03 11.45 1.47
N PRO A 218 7.18 11.78 2.10
CA PRO A 218 7.23 12.82 3.13
C PRO A 218 6.77 14.19 2.61
N GLU A 219 7.23 14.60 1.43
CA GLU A 219 6.87 15.84 0.77
C GLU A 219 5.39 15.87 0.39
N ILE A 220 4.84 14.75 -0.08
CA ILE A 220 3.40 14.60 -0.37
C ILE A 220 2.58 14.70 0.93
N SER A 221 2.99 14.01 2.00
CA SER A 221 2.28 14.02 3.30
C SER A 221 2.20 15.43 3.89
N LEU A 222 3.28 16.21 3.79
CA LEU A 222 3.29 17.61 4.20
C LEU A 222 2.31 18.48 3.40
N ALA A 223 2.21 18.25 2.09
CA ALA A 223 1.32 18.99 1.19
C ALA A 223 -0.11 18.43 1.16
N LEU A 224 -0.40 17.32 1.84
CA LEU A 224 -1.60 16.53 1.63
C LEU A 224 -2.89 17.31 1.88
N LYS A 225 -2.92 18.14 2.94
CA LYS A 225 -4.08 18.99 3.24
C LYS A 225 -4.39 19.96 2.09
N SER A 226 -3.36 20.55 1.48
CA SER A 226 -3.52 21.45 0.33
C SER A 226 -3.98 20.69 -0.91
N LEU A 227 -3.42 19.50 -1.16
CA LEU A 227 -3.80 18.65 -2.29
C LEU A 227 -5.28 18.23 -2.22
N LEU A 228 -5.73 17.80 -1.04
CA LEU A 228 -7.13 17.40 -0.83
C LEU A 228 -8.08 18.59 -0.94
N ALA A 229 -7.71 19.76 -0.40
CA ALA A 229 -8.52 20.98 -0.55
C ALA A 229 -8.70 21.38 -2.03
N GLU A 230 -7.64 21.29 -2.84
CA GLU A 230 -7.71 21.57 -4.27
C GLU A 230 -8.64 20.61 -5.02
N LEU A 231 -8.62 19.32 -4.66
CA LEU A 231 -9.52 18.32 -5.23
C LEU A 231 -10.97 18.63 -4.87
N HIS A 232 -11.27 18.92 -3.60
CA HIS A 232 -12.62 19.30 -3.17
C HIS A 232 -13.12 20.55 -3.89
N CYS A 233 -12.31 21.60 -4.02
CA CYS A 233 -12.68 22.78 -4.80
C CYS A 233 -12.95 22.45 -6.28
N THR A 234 -12.16 21.55 -6.87
CA THR A 234 -12.35 21.12 -8.25
C THR A 234 -13.66 20.35 -8.43
N GLU A 235 -14.01 19.49 -7.47
CA GLU A 235 -15.28 18.76 -7.45
C GLU A 235 -16.47 19.70 -7.26
N GLU A 236 -16.38 20.69 -6.35
CA GLU A 236 -17.39 21.73 -6.17
C GLU A 236 -17.61 22.53 -7.47
N ILE A 237 -16.54 22.90 -8.17
CA ILE A 237 -16.66 23.59 -9.47
C ILE A 237 -17.34 22.69 -10.51
N ARG A 238 -17.01 21.39 -10.54
CA ARG A 238 -17.64 20.42 -11.46
C ARG A 238 -19.13 20.26 -11.14
N THR A 239 -19.51 20.14 -9.86
CA THR A 239 -20.91 19.99 -9.45
C THR A 239 -21.71 21.26 -9.73
N LEU A 240 -21.16 22.45 -9.48
CA LEU A 240 -21.80 23.73 -9.82
C LEU A 240 -22.01 23.92 -11.32
N ARG A 241 -21.09 23.41 -12.16
CA ARG A 241 -21.24 23.40 -13.64
C ARG A 241 -22.32 22.42 -14.13
N LEU A 242 -22.56 21.33 -13.40
CA LEU A 242 -23.61 20.36 -13.69
C LEU A 242 -24.99 20.84 -13.18
N GLN A 243 -25.01 21.59 -12.08
CA GLN A 243 -26.23 22.15 -11.47
C GLN A 243 -26.70 23.44 -12.14
N HIS A 244 -25.84 24.16 -12.86
CA HIS A 244 -26.35 25.07 -13.86
C HIS A 244 -26.91 24.19 -14.97
N PRO A 245 -28.24 24.18 -15.22
CA PRO A 245 -28.65 23.84 -16.55
C PRO A 245 -27.82 24.78 -17.42
N ARG A 246 -27.18 24.23 -18.45
CA ARG A 246 -27.10 25.04 -19.66
C ARG A 246 -28.54 25.53 -19.81
N LYS A 247 -28.80 26.79 -19.43
CA LYS A 247 -29.66 27.63 -20.24
C LYS A 247 -29.00 27.43 -21.59
N GLN A 248 -29.51 26.44 -22.32
CA GLN A 248 -29.70 26.62 -23.71
C GLN A 248 -30.34 28.00 -23.75
N PHE A 249 -29.50 29.02 -23.93
CA PHE A 249 -29.74 29.91 -25.02
C PHE A 249 -29.92 29.00 -26.24
N GLN A 250 -31.08 28.34 -26.33
CA GLN A 250 -31.98 28.64 -27.41
C GLN A 250 -32.01 30.16 -27.41
N GLY A 251 -31.03 30.76 -28.10
CA GLY A 251 -31.41 31.83 -28.97
C GLY A 251 -32.61 31.24 -29.68
N GLN A 252 -33.80 31.70 -29.30
CA GLN A 252 -34.84 31.84 -30.30
C GLN A 252 -34.10 32.59 -31.41
N GLN A 253 -33.57 31.84 -32.38
CA GLN A 253 -33.44 32.39 -33.69
C GLN A 253 -34.85 32.90 -33.93
N PRO A 254 -35.06 34.23 -34.06
CA PRO A 254 -36.33 34.69 -34.55
C PRO A 254 -36.53 33.85 -35.81
N GLN A 255 -37.65 33.13 -35.89
CA GLN A 255 -38.05 32.54 -37.16
C GLN A 255 -38.13 33.74 -38.10
N ASN A 256 -37.05 33.98 -38.85
CA ASN A 256 -36.97 35.00 -39.86
C ASN A 256 -37.93 34.50 -40.94
N LYS A 257 -39.22 34.78 -40.73
CA LYS A 257 -40.19 34.88 -41.81
C LYS A 257 -39.52 35.73 -42.87
N LYS A 258 -39.44 35.23 -44.09
CA LYS A 258 -38.64 35.84 -45.14
C LYS A 258 -39.37 37.10 -45.60
N GLU A 259 -39.37 38.17 -44.81
CA GLU A 259 -40.13 39.37 -45.15
C GLU A 259 -39.27 40.32 -45.98
N CYS A 260 -39.66 40.54 -47.23
CA CYS A 260 -39.03 41.51 -48.11
C CYS A 260 -39.34 42.95 -47.66
N PRO A 261 -38.35 43.74 -47.23
CA PRO A 261 -38.59 45.09 -46.71
C PRO A 261 -39.16 46.05 -47.76
N LEU A 262 -38.78 45.90 -49.04
CA LEU A 262 -39.32 46.71 -50.14
C LEU A 262 -40.81 46.46 -50.36
N CYS A 263 -41.22 45.19 -50.38
CA CYS A 263 -42.62 44.82 -50.57
C CYS A 263 -43.47 45.16 -49.35
N LYS A 264 -42.91 45.04 -48.13
CA LYS A 264 -43.57 45.43 -46.89
C LYS A 264 -43.83 46.94 -46.83
N GLN A 265 -42.84 47.76 -47.18
CA GLN A 265 -42.98 49.22 -47.19
C GLN A 265 -43.96 49.72 -48.27
N SER A 266 -44.08 48.98 -49.37
CA SER A 266 -45.01 49.28 -50.46
C SER A 266 -46.43 48.71 -50.26
N GLY A 267 -46.71 48.03 -49.14
CA GLY A 267 -48.01 47.40 -48.87
C GLY A 267 -48.41 46.27 -49.83
N ARG A 268 -47.43 45.56 -50.42
CA ARG A 268 -47.69 44.52 -51.43
C ARG A 268 -48.10 43.18 -50.78
N PRO A 269 -48.94 42.36 -51.43
CA PRO A 269 -49.44 41.11 -50.85
C PRO A 269 -48.39 40.00 -50.75
N SER A 270 -47.37 39.98 -51.61
CA SER A 270 -46.28 38.99 -51.58
C SER A 270 -45.06 39.57 -50.87
N ILE A 271 -44.95 39.32 -49.56
CA ILE A 271 -43.79 39.72 -48.75
C ILE A 271 -42.87 38.56 -48.40
N ASP A 272 -43.26 37.30 -48.61
CA ASP A 272 -42.53 36.11 -48.12
C ASP A 272 -41.37 35.68 -49.07
N HIS A 273 -40.41 36.57 -49.30
CA HIS A 273 -39.17 36.31 -50.04
C HIS A 273 -38.00 37.20 -49.57
N TYR A 274 -36.77 36.81 -49.91
CA TYR A 274 -35.58 37.62 -49.63
C TYR A 274 -35.48 38.83 -50.58
N LEU A 275 -34.91 39.93 -50.08
CA LEU A 275 -34.67 41.15 -50.86
C LEU A 275 -33.94 40.86 -52.19
N SER A 276 -32.95 39.96 -52.17
CA SER A 276 -32.19 39.54 -53.35
C SER A 276 -33.03 38.90 -54.45
N ALA A 277 -34.17 38.30 -54.10
CA ALA A 277 -35.11 37.68 -55.02
C ALA A 277 -36.32 38.58 -55.35
N CYS A 278 -36.32 39.84 -54.88
CA CYS A 278 -37.45 40.75 -55.07
C CYS A 278 -37.56 41.21 -56.53
N PRO A 279 -38.71 41.07 -57.21
CA PRO A 279 -38.93 41.55 -58.59
C PRO A 279 -38.82 43.07 -58.74
N HIS A 280 -39.02 43.80 -57.65
CA HIS A 280 -39.04 45.27 -57.62
C HIS A 280 -37.72 45.90 -57.18
N LEU A 281 -36.69 45.08 -56.91
CA LEU A 281 -35.35 45.56 -56.61
C LEU A 281 -34.67 46.04 -57.91
N PRO A 282 -34.18 47.29 -57.99
CA PRO A 282 -33.43 47.78 -59.14
C PRO A 282 -32.19 46.91 -59.41
N GLU A 283 -31.84 46.78 -60.70
CA GLU A 283 -30.77 45.87 -61.13
C GLU A 283 -29.39 46.26 -60.57
N ALA A 284 -29.12 47.57 -60.46
CA ALA A 284 -27.91 48.09 -59.82
C ALA A 284 -27.75 47.66 -58.36
N ASP A 285 -28.85 47.65 -57.59
CA ASP A 285 -28.84 47.24 -56.18
C ASP A 285 -28.76 45.70 -56.05
N ARG A 286 -29.36 44.98 -57.00
CA ARG A 286 -29.27 43.51 -57.06
C ARG A 286 -27.84 43.06 -57.30
N GLU A 287 -27.12 43.70 -58.22
CA GLU A 287 -25.70 43.43 -58.46
C GLU A 287 -24.82 43.75 -57.25
N TYR A 288 -25.11 44.85 -56.55
CA TYR A 288 -24.38 45.22 -55.33
C TYR A 288 -24.53 44.17 -54.21
N ILE A 289 -25.73 43.62 -54.03
CA ILE A 289 -26.03 42.59 -53.02
C ILE A 289 -25.39 41.24 -53.37
N LEU A 290 -25.29 40.90 -54.66
CA LEU A 290 -24.73 39.63 -55.14
C LEU A 290 -23.20 39.64 -55.30
N ARG A 291 -22.55 40.81 -55.24
CA ARG A 291 -21.09 40.91 -55.30
C ARG A 291 -20.44 40.24 -54.09
N PRO A 292 -19.51 39.27 -54.28
CA PRO A 292 -18.72 38.72 -53.19
C PRO A 292 -17.89 39.84 -52.54
N ARG A 293 -18.04 40.01 -51.22
CA ARG A 293 -17.18 40.93 -50.48
C ARG A 293 -15.79 40.32 -50.40
N HIS A 294 -14.84 40.83 -51.17
CA HIS A 294 -13.42 40.60 -50.90
C HIS A 294 -13.09 41.24 -49.56
N HIS A 295 -12.91 40.41 -48.54
CA HIS A 295 -12.25 40.81 -47.30
C HIS A 295 -10.84 41.26 -47.67
N ARG A 296 -10.57 42.56 -47.59
CA ARG A 296 -9.20 43.07 -47.59
C ARG A 296 -8.61 42.76 -46.21
N ASP A 297 -7.73 41.77 -46.17
CA ASP A 297 -6.78 41.63 -45.06
C ASP A 297 -5.89 42.87 -45.06
N ASN A 298 -6.11 43.75 -44.08
CA ASN A 298 -5.19 44.84 -43.78
C ASN A 298 -4.30 44.38 -42.62
N THR A 299 -3.14 43.85 -42.98
CA THR A 299 -1.94 43.91 -42.15
C THR A 299 -1.42 45.35 -42.14
N ILE A 300 -1.49 46.03 -40.99
CA ILE A 300 -0.42 46.85 -40.37
C ILE A 300 -0.66 46.78 -38.85
#